data_AF-A7L5D1-F1
#
_entry.id   AF-A7L5D1-F1
#
_cell.length_a   1.000
_cell.length_b   1.000
_cell.length_c   1.000
_cell.angle_alpha   90.00
_cell.angle_beta   90.00
_cell.angle_gamma   90.00
#
_symmetry.space_group_name_H-M   'P 1'
#
loop_
_entity.id
_entity.type
_entity.pdbx_description
1 polymer ?
#
loop_
_entity_poly.entity_id
_entity_poly.type
_entity_poly.pdbx_seq_one_letter_code
_entity_poly.pdbx_strand_id
1 'polypeptide(L)'
;CPSACGKRACTETHECCHPECLGSCSAPDNATACVACRHYYYAGICVPSCPPNTYRFEGWRCVDRDFCANIPNAESSDSEGFVIHDGECMQECPSGFIRNGSQ
;
A
#
# COMPACT_ATOMS: atom_id res chain seq x y z
N CYS A 1 16.60 4.38 -18.29
CA CYS A 1 15.92 5.69 -18.27
C CYS A 1 16.91 6.81 -18.55
N PRO A 2 16.49 7.89 -19.24
CA PRO A 2 17.32 9.08 -19.42
C PRO A 2 17.71 9.71 -18.09
N SER A 3 18.89 10.33 -18.04
CA SER A 3 19.36 11.06 -16.86
C SER A 3 18.41 12.18 -16.42
N ALA A 4 17.66 12.77 -17.35
CA ALA A 4 16.62 13.78 -17.07
C ALA A 4 15.47 13.26 -16.17
N CYS A 5 15.24 11.94 -16.11
CA CYS A 5 14.24 11.38 -15.21
C CYS A 5 14.72 11.32 -13.75
N GLY A 6 16.03 11.45 -13.50
CA GLY A 6 16.59 11.37 -12.15
C GLY A 6 16.35 10.00 -11.53
N LYS A 7 15.67 9.97 -10.37
CA LYS A 7 15.31 8.74 -9.65
C LYS A 7 13.95 8.14 -10.08
N ARG A 8 13.28 8.73 -11.07
CA ARG A 8 11.98 8.26 -11.57
C ARG A 8 12.17 7.09 -12.53
N ALA A 9 11.12 6.26 -12.64
CA ALA A 9 10.99 5.29 -13.71
C ALA A 9 10.78 5.97 -15.08
N CYS A 10 10.82 5.18 -16.16
CA CYS A 10 10.54 5.63 -17.51
C CYS A 10 9.79 4.57 -18.32
N THR A 11 9.10 5.00 -19.37
CA THR A 11 8.48 4.14 -20.39
C THR A 11 9.55 3.52 -21.30
N GLU A 12 9.12 2.59 -22.16
CA GLU A 12 9.97 2.02 -23.23
C GLU A 12 10.43 3.07 -24.25
N THR A 13 9.63 4.13 -24.45
CA THR A 13 9.96 5.31 -25.29
C THR A 13 10.84 6.32 -24.56
N HIS A 14 11.36 5.98 -23.39
CA HIS A 14 12.24 6.81 -22.56
C HIS A 14 11.59 8.09 -21.99
N GLU A 15 10.27 8.14 -21.88
CA GLU A 15 9.56 9.24 -21.22
C GLU A 15 9.45 8.98 -19.71
N CYS A 16 9.56 10.02 -18.89
CA CYS A 16 9.57 9.85 -17.44
C CYS A 16 8.19 9.49 -16.90
N CYS A 17 8.14 8.50 -16.01
CA CYS A 17 6.93 8.15 -15.28
C CYS A 17 6.66 9.13 -14.14
N HIS A 18 5.44 9.03 -13.58
CA HIS A 18 5.09 9.74 -12.36
C HIS A 18 6.05 9.39 -11.21
N PRO A 19 6.38 10.31 -10.28
CA PRO A 19 7.30 10.05 -9.17
C PRO A 19 6.92 8.89 -8.25
N GLU A 20 5.63 8.55 -8.21
CA GLU A 20 5.09 7.42 -7.44
C GLU A 20 5.11 6.08 -8.20
N CYS A 21 5.49 6.07 -9.46
CA CYS A 21 5.68 4.82 -10.21
C CYS A 21 7.03 4.17 -9.88
N LEU A 22 7.04 2.85 -9.83
CA LEU A 22 8.22 2.01 -9.70
C LEU A 22 8.34 1.08 -10.91
N GLY A 23 9.56 0.92 -11.42
CA GLY A 23 9.85 0.06 -12.57
C GLY A 23 9.51 0.72 -13.92
N SER A 24 8.23 0.86 -14.24
CA SER A 24 7.75 1.39 -15.53
C SER A 24 6.32 1.98 -15.41
N CYS A 25 5.82 2.55 -16.51
CA CYS A 25 4.45 3.05 -16.66
C CYS A 25 3.96 2.88 -18.10
N SER A 26 2.64 2.75 -18.29
CA SER A 26 1.99 2.68 -19.60
C SER A 26 1.71 4.04 -20.21
N ALA A 27 1.71 5.11 -19.40
CA ALA A 27 1.63 6.49 -19.84
C ALA A 27 2.59 7.36 -19.00
N PRO A 28 3.31 8.31 -19.62
CA PRO A 28 4.24 9.18 -18.91
C PRO A 28 3.49 10.08 -17.92
N ASP A 29 4.18 10.43 -16.83
CA ASP A 29 3.73 11.33 -15.76
C ASP A 29 2.31 11.10 -15.21
N ASN A 30 1.79 9.86 -15.29
CA ASN A 30 0.47 9.52 -14.78
C ASN A 30 0.53 8.45 -13.66
N ALA A 31 0.05 8.82 -12.47
CA ALA A 31 0.03 7.96 -11.28
C ALA A 31 -0.92 6.75 -11.38
N THR A 32 -1.88 6.75 -12.31
CA THR A 32 -2.79 5.61 -12.57
C THR A 32 -2.27 4.67 -13.65
N ALA A 33 -1.14 5.02 -14.28
CA ALA A 33 -0.55 4.28 -15.39
C ALA A 33 0.72 3.53 -14.96
N CYS A 34 1.02 3.46 -13.67
CA CYS A 34 2.19 2.76 -13.18
C CYS A 34 2.04 1.23 -13.31
N VAL A 35 3.14 0.54 -13.61
CA VAL A 35 3.19 -0.94 -13.54
C VAL A 35 3.23 -1.41 -12.08
N ALA A 36 3.94 -0.67 -11.23
CA ALA A 36 3.99 -0.87 -9.78
C ALA A 36 4.11 0.48 -9.07
N CYS A 37 3.70 0.53 -7.80
CA CYS A 37 3.80 1.74 -6.98
C CYS A 37 5.07 1.74 -6.14
N ARG A 38 5.71 2.91 -6.02
CA ARG A 38 6.88 3.12 -5.16
C ARG A 38 6.52 3.05 -3.68
N HIS A 39 5.36 3.59 -3.30
CA HIS A 39 4.87 3.58 -1.92
C HIS A 39 3.62 2.72 -1.80
N TYR A 40 2.42 3.28 -2.03
CA TYR A 40 1.18 2.54 -1.83
C TYR A 40 0.26 2.60 -3.05
N TYR A 41 -0.42 1.49 -3.31
CA TYR A 41 -1.53 1.41 -4.25
C TYR A 41 -2.87 1.63 -3.52
N TYR A 42 -3.73 2.47 -4.07
CA TYR A 42 -5.11 2.61 -3.61
C TYR A 42 -6.03 2.97 -4.78
N ALA A 43 -7.15 2.28 -4.95
CA ALA A 43 -8.19 2.63 -5.95
C ALA A 43 -7.67 2.94 -7.37
N GLY A 44 -6.69 2.18 -7.87
CA GLY A 44 -6.12 2.38 -9.21
C GLY A 44 -5.05 3.46 -9.33
N ILE A 45 -4.63 4.09 -8.22
CA ILE A 45 -3.62 5.15 -8.21
C ILE A 45 -2.47 4.83 -7.26
N CYS A 46 -1.23 5.16 -7.66
CA CYS A 46 -0.08 5.14 -6.78
C CYS A 46 -0.01 6.44 -5.96
N VAL A 47 -0.02 6.28 -4.63
CA VAL A 47 -0.06 7.38 -3.66
C VAL A 47 1.14 7.31 -2.71
N PRO A 48 1.68 8.46 -2.27
CA PRO A 48 2.81 8.50 -1.35
C PRO A 48 2.44 8.04 0.07
N SER A 49 1.16 8.16 0.44
CA SER A 49 0.62 7.79 1.75
C SER A 49 -0.83 7.35 1.62
N CYS A 50 -1.26 6.43 2.49
CA CYS A 50 -2.66 6.00 2.53
C CYS A 50 -3.61 7.16 2.87
N PRO A 51 -4.68 7.37 2.07
CA PRO A 51 -5.69 8.40 2.34
C PRO A 51 -6.39 8.22 3.70
N PRO A 52 -7.07 9.26 4.21
CA PRO A 52 -7.89 9.15 5.41
C PRO A 52 -8.88 7.97 5.33
N ASN A 53 -9.11 7.32 6.47
CA ASN A 53 -9.95 6.12 6.61
C ASN A 53 -9.44 4.87 5.86
N THR A 54 -8.19 4.88 5.41
CA THR A 54 -7.50 3.71 4.88
C THR A 54 -6.21 3.44 5.66
N TYR A 55 -5.74 2.21 5.60
CA TYR A 55 -4.64 1.68 6.40
C TYR A 55 -3.64 0.97 5.50
N ARG A 56 -2.35 1.13 5.80
CA ARG A 56 -1.29 0.39 5.12
C ARG A 56 -1.50 -1.10 5.34
N PHE A 57 -1.28 -1.90 4.31
CA PHE A 57 -1.40 -3.35 4.39
C PHE A 57 -0.31 -4.00 3.54
N GLU A 58 0.44 -4.93 4.15
CA GLU A 58 1.56 -5.65 3.52
C GLU A 58 2.63 -4.71 2.92
N GLY A 59 2.71 -3.47 3.39
CA GLY A 59 3.68 -2.49 2.93
C GLY A 59 3.50 -1.94 1.51
N TRP A 60 2.47 -2.33 0.74
CA TRP A 60 2.34 -1.93 -0.67
C TRP A 60 0.98 -1.39 -1.09
N ARG A 61 -0.08 -1.55 -0.27
CA ARG A 61 -1.41 -1.01 -0.59
C ARG A 61 -2.14 -0.45 0.62
N CYS A 62 -3.22 0.26 0.33
CA CYS A 62 -4.13 0.78 1.33
C CYS A 62 -5.44 0.00 1.32
N VAL A 63 -5.96 -0.28 2.51
CA VAL A 63 -7.23 -1.00 2.73
C VAL A 63 -8.13 -0.22 3.66
N ASP A 64 -9.44 -0.37 3.55
CA ASP A 64 -10.37 0.20 4.52
C ASP A 64 -10.45 -0.67 5.80
N ARG A 65 -11.19 -0.17 6.77
CA ARG A 65 -11.42 -0.85 8.06
C ARG A 65 -12.13 -2.19 7.88
N ASP A 66 -13.11 -2.24 6.99
CA ASP A 66 -13.95 -3.41 6.79
C ASP A 66 -13.14 -4.55 6.17
N PHE A 67 -12.28 -4.23 5.21
CA PHE A 67 -11.31 -5.17 4.67
C PHE A 67 -10.43 -5.75 5.79
N CYS A 68 -9.84 -4.89 6.63
CA CYS A 68 -8.96 -5.33 7.72
C CYS A 68 -9.66 -6.27 8.71
N ALA A 69 -10.92 -5.98 9.06
CA ALA A 69 -11.70 -6.79 9.99
C ALA A 69 -12.09 -8.18 9.44
N ASN A 70 -12.13 -8.34 8.11
CA ASN A 70 -12.62 -9.55 7.45
C ASN A 70 -11.52 -10.40 6.81
N ILE A 71 -10.24 -10.12 7.09
CA ILE A 71 -9.14 -10.94 6.58
C ILE A 71 -9.20 -12.31 7.29
N PRO A 72 -9.37 -13.42 6.55
CA PRO A 72 -9.38 -14.75 7.16
C PRO A 72 -8.00 -15.07 7.71
N ASN A 73 -7.93 -15.47 8.98
CA ASN A 73 -6.67 -15.87 9.59
C ASN A 73 -6.28 -17.25 9.05
N ALA A 74 -5.07 -17.35 8.47
CA ALA A 74 -4.61 -18.57 7.80
C ALA A 74 -4.39 -19.75 8.78
N GLU A 75 -4.19 -19.46 10.06
CA GLU A 75 -3.71 -20.42 11.04
C GLU A 75 -4.81 -21.09 11.87
N SER A 76 -5.98 -20.46 12.10
CA SER A 76 -7.16 -21.10 12.72
C SER A 76 -8.39 -20.18 12.76
N SER A 77 -9.60 -20.76 12.80
CA SER A 77 -10.84 -20.02 13.06
C SER A 77 -10.92 -19.41 14.47
N ASP A 78 -10.07 -19.86 15.40
CA ASP A 78 -9.94 -19.34 16.77
C ASP A 78 -8.86 -18.25 16.92
N SER A 79 -8.08 -17.99 15.88
CA SER A 79 -7.02 -16.99 15.94
C SER A 79 -7.57 -15.58 15.74
N GLU A 80 -7.27 -14.70 16.69
CA GLU A 80 -7.76 -13.32 16.73
C GLU A 80 -7.50 -12.59 15.41
N GLY A 81 -8.50 -11.84 14.92
CA GLY A 81 -8.43 -11.15 13.64
C GLY A 81 -7.34 -10.07 13.57
N PHE A 82 -7.10 -9.57 12.36
CA PHE A 82 -6.15 -8.47 12.11
C PHE A 82 -6.53 -7.22 12.93
N VAL A 83 -5.52 -6.43 13.28
CA VAL A 83 -5.65 -5.22 14.09
C VAL A 83 -5.22 -4.00 13.29
N ILE A 84 -5.77 -2.85 13.66
CA ILE A 84 -5.35 -1.55 13.13
C ILE A 84 -4.53 -0.84 14.21
N HIS A 85 -3.28 -0.54 13.91
CA HIS A 85 -2.38 0.21 14.78
C HIS A 85 -1.53 1.19 13.97
N ASP A 86 -1.38 2.43 14.43
CA ASP A 86 -0.58 3.49 13.78
C ASP A 86 -0.82 3.68 12.27
N GLY A 87 -2.06 3.45 11.81
CA GLY A 87 -2.42 3.58 10.40
C GLY A 87 -2.07 2.37 9.54
N GLU A 88 -1.82 1.21 10.16
CA GLU A 88 -1.47 -0.05 9.50
C GLU A 88 -2.39 -1.18 9.97
N CYS A 89 -2.84 -1.99 9.02
CA CYS A 89 -3.58 -3.22 9.24
C CYS A 89 -2.60 -4.39 9.30
N MET A 90 -2.48 -5.03 10.46
CA MET A 90 -1.45 -6.03 10.75
C MET A 90 -2.04 -7.25 11.48
N GLN A 91 -1.39 -8.41 11.35
CA GLN A 91 -1.93 -9.67 11.88
C GLN A 91 -1.90 -9.72 13.42
N GLU A 92 -0.90 -9.13 14.05
CA GLU A 92 -0.73 -9.11 15.51
C GLU A 92 -0.38 -7.70 15.99
N CYS A 93 -0.63 -7.41 17.27
CA CYS A 93 -0.17 -6.16 17.85
C CYS A 93 1.37 -6.09 17.88
N PRO A 94 1.98 -4.92 17.65
CA PRO A 94 3.42 -4.76 17.76
C PRO A 94 3.87 -4.96 19.22
N SER A 95 5.16 -5.27 19.41
CA SER A 95 5.73 -5.49 20.74
C SER A 95 5.44 -4.31 21.68
N GLY A 96 4.90 -4.60 22.87
CA GLY A 96 4.49 -3.59 23.84
C GLY A 96 3.02 -3.16 23.74
N PHE A 97 2.26 -3.70 22.80
CA PHE A 97 0.82 -3.48 22.66
C PHE A 97 0.05 -4.78 22.81
N ILE A 98 -1.16 -4.68 23.36
CA ILE A 98 -2.13 -5.77 23.43
C ILE A 98 -3.41 -5.32 22.72
N ARG A 99 -4.17 -6.28 22.20
CA ARG A 99 -5.50 -5.99 21.66
C ARG A 99 -6.33 -5.34 22.76
N ASN A 100 -7.09 -4.32 22.40
CA ASN A 100 -8.04 -3.74 23.33
C ASN A 100 -9.19 -4.74 23.49
N GLY A 101 -9.06 -5.64 24.47
CA GLY A 101 -10.10 -6.60 24.80
C GLY A 101 -11.35 -5.83 25.23
N SER A 102 -12.44 -6.05 24.53
CA SER A 102 -13.78 -5.85 25.07
C SER A 102 -13.87 -6.56 26.42
N GLN A 103 -13.95 -5.79 27.50
CA GLN A 103 -14.44 -6.29 28.79
C GLN A 103 -15.83 -6.89 28.64
#